data_AF-A0A3A9BQN9-F1
#
_entry.id   AF-A0A3A9BQN9-F1
#
_cell.length_a   1.000
_cell.length_b   1.000
_cell.length_c   1.000
_cell.angle_alpha   90.00
_cell.angle_beta   90.00
_cell.angle_gamma   90.00
#
_symmetry.space_group_name_H-M   'P 1'
#
loop_
_entity.id
_entity.type
_entity.pdbx_description
1 polymer ?
#
loop_
_entity_poly.entity_id
_entity_poly.type
_entity_poly.pdbx_seq_one_letter_code
_entity_poly.pdbx_strand_id
1 'polypeptide(L)'
;MKVTAGSWPQSTGSYKTTLRQEDIKNDREYASEMETDPFTDPDMDALSESLKALSSKNSEKSGSGGFKAKASAPDDSVGQLASMLARAESRIDVQQVASKAMRALTNLKMSAAASEGKDAKKIAQMIKRMEKLIKRIQKKLMHLAKEEQLEIRQQKAEKQMQEQKAKEIQEELTARRKRRRKDEQNYAMKEMAEDGKNAASEMVSDMVSSLSSASPAVSSGTVPDLSSVSADITMAESVSIDISV
;
A
#
# COMPACT_ATOMS: atom_id res chain seq x y z
N MET A 1 -3.75 -52.10 1.21
CA MET A 1 -4.41 -50.78 1.24
C MET A 1 -4.09 -50.06 -0.06
N LYS A 2 -5.11 -49.75 -0.88
CA LYS A 2 -4.97 -48.98 -2.13
C LYS A 2 -5.71 -47.65 -1.92
N VAL A 3 -5.01 -46.53 -2.05
CA VAL A 3 -5.61 -45.19 -2.10
C VAL A 3 -5.19 -44.53 -3.40
N THR A 4 -6.17 -44.33 -4.28
CA THR A 4 -6.04 -43.68 -5.57
C THR A 4 -6.09 -42.17 -5.39
N ALA A 5 -5.11 -41.48 -5.98
CA ALA A 5 -5.14 -40.04 -6.18
C ALA A 5 -6.24 -39.67 -7.19
N GLY A 6 -7.01 -38.62 -6.90
CA GLY A 6 -7.85 -37.96 -7.90
C GLY A 6 -9.16 -37.39 -7.36
N SER A 7 -9.18 -36.10 -7.01
CA SER A 7 -10.12 -35.14 -7.59
C SER A 7 -9.83 -33.74 -7.05
N TRP A 8 -9.44 -32.82 -7.92
CA TRP A 8 -9.62 -31.38 -7.72
C TRP A 8 -10.59 -30.91 -8.80
N PRO A 9 -11.66 -30.18 -8.46
CA PRO A 9 -12.63 -29.74 -9.45
C PRO A 9 -12.04 -28.65 -10.35
N GLN A 10 -12.05 -28.91 -11.67
CA GLN A 10 -11.86 -27.88 -12.69
C GLN A 10 -13.06 -26.93 -12.67
N SER A 11 -12.81 -25.66 -12.35
CA SER A 11 -13.74 -24.58 -12.67
C SER A 11 -13.31 -23.94 -13.99
N THR A 12 -14.17 -24.10 -14.99
CA THR A 12 -14.10 -23.47 -16.30
C THR A 12 -14.49 -21.99 -16.17
N GLY A 13 -13.51 -21.09 -16.37
CA GLY A 13 -13.73 -19.65 -16.45
C GLY A 13 -12.75 -19.03 -17.44
N SER A 14 -13.24 -18.79 -18.65
CA SER A 14 -12.52 -18.15 -19.76
C SER A 14 -12.14 -16.71 -19.40
N TYR A 15 -10.84 -16.41 -19.27
CA TYR A 15 -10.35 -15.03 -19.30
C TYR A 15 -9.83 -14.70 -20.70
N LYS A 16 -10.65 -14.00 -21.49
CA LYS A 16 -10.16 -13.29 -22.66
C LYS A 16 -9.45 -12.03 -22.18
N THR A 17 -8.12 -12.02 -22.34
CA THR A 17 -7.32 -10.81 -22.34
C THR A 17 -7.64 -10.03 -23.62
N THR A 18 -8.23 -8.85 -23.46
CA THR A 18 -8.13 -7.76 -24.44
C THR A 18 -7.68 -6.51 -23.71
N LEU A 19 -6.36 -6.36 -23.63
CA LEU A 19 -5.72 -5.08 -23.39
C LEU A 19 -5.78 -4.31 -24.72
N ARG A 20 -6.61 -3.28 -24.80
CA ARG A 20 -6.50 -2.25 -25.85
C ARG A 20 -7.02 -0.91 -25.33
N GLN A 21 -6.08 -0.15 -24.79
CA GLN A 21 -5.81 1.24 -25.17
C GLN A 21 -7.02 2.17 -25.24
N GLU A 22 -7.38 2.79 -24.11
CA GLU A 22 -7.84 4.19 -24.00
C GLU A 22 -7.75 4.64 -22.54
N ASP A 23 -6.57 5.02 -22.05
CA ASP A 23 -6.40 5.72 -20.76
C ASP A 23 -5.06 6.49 -20.79
N ILE A 24 -4.92 7.45 -21.70
CA ILE A 24 -3.84 8.47 -21.64
C ILE A 24 -4.44 9.84 -21.91
N LYS A 25 -5.50 10.21 -21.19
CA LYS A 25 -5.97 11.60 -21.05
C LYS A 25 -6.81 11.70 -19.78
N ASN A 26 -6.20 11.84 -18.60
CA ASN A 26 -6.87 12.46 -17.44
C ASN A 26 -5.96 12.89 -16.27
N ASP A 27 -4.62 12.89 -16.42
CA ASP A 27 -3.73 13.40 -15.37
C ASP A 27 -3.49 14.92 -15.43
N ARG A 28 -4.50 15.70 -15.84
CA ARG A 28 -4.42 17.18 -15.84
C ARG A 28 -5.67 17.88 -15.30
N GLU A 29 -6.40 17.24 -14.39
CA GLU A 29 -7.44 17.90 -13.60
C GLU A 29 -7.36 17.46 -12.13
N TYR A 30 -6.29 17.85 -11.44
CA TYR A 30 -6.21 17.84 -9.97
C TYR A 30 -5.73 19.21 -9.45
N ALA A 31 -6.20 20.27 -10.10
CA ALA A 31 -6.03 21.66 -9.66
C ALA A 31 -7.32 22.43 -9.94
N SER A 32 -8.41 21.98 -9.33
CA SER A 32 -9.64 22.76 -9.17
C SER A 32 -10.25 22.34 -7.84
N GLU A 33 -9.67 22.87 -6.77
CA GLU A 33 -10.36 22.97 -5.48
C GLU A 33 -11.58 23.86 -5.67
N MET A 34 -12.67 23.27 -6.15
CA MET A 34 -13.98 23.88 -6.05
C MET A 34 -14.39 23.68 -4.59
N GLU A 35 -14.38 24.79 -3.84
CA GLU A 35 -14.97 24.90 -2.51
C GLU A 35 -16.38 24.29 -2.54
N THR A 36 -16.49 23.02 -2.14
CA THR A 36 -17.76 22.45 -1.74
C THR A 36 -18.00 22.83 -0.29
N ASP A 37 -19.04 23.63 -0.08
CA ASP A 37 -19.50 24.06 1.23
C ASP A 37 -19.48 22.89 2.25
N PRO A 38 -18.85 23.05 3.44
CA PRO A 38 -18.70 22.00 4.45
C PRO A 38 -20.03 21.61 5.14
N PHE A 39 -21.17 21.97 4.55
CA PHE A 39 -22.51 21.73 5.06
C PHE A 39 -23.29 20.68 4.25
N THR A 40 -22.80 20.24 3.09
CA THR A 40 -23.56 19.35 2.19
C THR A 40 -22.70 18.19 1.68
N ASP A 41 -22.16 17.39 2.60
CA ASP A 41 -21.57 16.10 2.23
C ASP A 41 -22.67 15.01 2.21
N PRO A 42 -22.91 14.33 1.08
CA PRO A 42 -23.94 13.29 0.95
C PRO A 42 -23.66 12.04 1.82
N ASP A 43 -22.43 11.90 2.31
CA ASP A 43 -22.01 10.80 3.19
C ASP A 43 -22.48 10.99 4.66
N MET A 44 -22.87 12.22 5.05
CA MET A 44 -23.44 12.51 6.37
C MET A 44 -24.85 11.91 6.53
N ASP A 45 -25.65 11.96 5.47
CA ASP A 45 -27.00 11.39 5.48
C ASP A 45 -26.91 9.87 5.56
N ALA A 46 -26.02 9.23 4.79
CA ALA A 46 -25.79 7.79 4.81
C ALA A 46 -25.33 7.26 6.18
N LEU A 47 -24.42 7.97 6.86
CA LEU A 47 -23.98 7.61 8.21
C LEU A 47 -25.08 7.83 9.26
N SER A 48 -25.85 8.93 9.13
CA SER A 48 -26.97 9.20 10.03
C SER A 48 -28.08 8.17 9.88
N GLU A 49 -28.33 7.70 8.65
CA GLU A 49 -29.36 6.73 8.30
C GLU A 49 -28.97 5.32 8.75
N SER A 50 -27.70 4.93 8.57
CA SER A 50 -27.14 3.68 9.11
C SER A 50 -27.25 3.62 10.64
N LEU A 51 -26.98 4.74 11.32
CA LEU A 51 -27.03 4.81 12.78
C LEU A 51 -28.48 4.86 13.30
N LYS A 52 -29.39 5.48 12.54
CA LYS A 52 -30.84 5.43 12.77
C LYS A 52 -31.40 4.02 12.58
N ALA A 53 -30.94 3.28 11.57
CA ALA A 53 -31.33 1.89 11.33
C ALA A 53 -30.88 0.95 12.46
N LEU A 54 -29.67 1.15 13.01
CA LEU A 54 -29.19 0.41 14.18
C LEU A 54 -29.99 0.72 15.45
N SER A 55 -30.45 1.97 15.61
CA SER A 55 -31.33 2.35 16.74
C SER A 55 -32.70 1.69 16.66
N SER A 56 -33.30 1.58 15.46
CA SER A 56 -34.60 0.95 15.25
C SER A 56 -34.57 -0.57 15.42
N LYS A 57 -33.45 -1.22 15.08
CA LYS A 57 -33.32 -2.69 15.17
C LYS A 57 -33.26 -3.21 16.62
N ASN A 58 -33.02 -2.34 17.59
CA ASN A 58 -32.92 -2.69 19.01
C ASN A 58 -34.25 -2.54 19.78
N SER A 59 -35.33 -2.09 19.13
CA SER A 59 -36.66 -1.93 19.76
C SER A 59 -37.63 -3.09 19.54
N GLU A 60 -37.30 -4.09 18.71
CA GLU A 60 -38.25 -5.16 18.33
C GLU A 60 -38.16 -6.42 19.20
N LYS A 61 -37.31 -6.46 20.24
CA LYS A 61 -37.15 -7.63 21.11
C LYS A 61 -37.43 -7.31 22.58
N SER A 62 -38.68 -6.97 22.89
CA SER A 62 -39.19 -6.99 24.27
C SER A 62 -40.68 -7.36 24.27
N GLY A 63 -40.94 -8.65 24.49
CA GLY A 63 -42.28 -9.21 24.63
C GLY A 63 -43.00 -8.72 25.89
N SER A 64 -44.32 -8.72 25.76
CA SER A 64 -45.34 -8.39 26.76
C SER A 64 -45.12 -9.02 28.14
N GLY A 65 -45.01 -8.17 29.16
CA GLY A 65 -45.04 -8.54 30.57
C GLY A 65 -45.22 -7.27 31.40
N GLY A 66 -46.29 -7.20 32.19
CA GLY A 66 -46.75 -6.03 32.94
C GLY A 66 -45.78 -5.53 34.01
N PHE A 67 -44.64 -4.99 33.60
CA PHE A 67 -43.79 -4.17 34.44
C PHE A 67 -44.34 -2.75 34.41
N LYS A 68 -44.68 -2.21 35.59
CA LYS A 68 -44.70 -0.77 35.81
C LYS A 68 -43.31 -0.25 35.49
N ALA A 69 -43.07 0.08 34.22
CA ALA A 69 -41.94 0.85 33.80
C ALA A 69 -42.07 2.19 34.51
N LYS A 70 -41.38 2.34 35.65
CA LYS A 70 -40.94 3.66 36.06
C LYS A 70 -40.14 4.15 34.87
N ALA A 71 -40.74 5.04 34.08
CA ALA A 71 -40.03 5.76 33.05
C ALA A 71 -38.94 6.54 33.79
N SER A 72 -37.77 5.91 33.93
CA SER A 72 -36.59 6.56 34.44
C SER A 72 -36.42 7.77 33.54
N ALA A 73 -36.51 8.96 34.13
CA ALA A 73 -36.05 10.16 33.46
C ALA A 73 -34.68 9.85 32.86
N PRO A 74 -34.34 10.36 31.67
CA PRO A 74 -33.01 10.13 31.11
C PRO A 74 -31.98 10.60 32.15
N ASP A 75 -31.33 9.64 32.81
CA ASP A 75 -30.31 9.92 33.84
C ASP A 75 -29.13 10.68 33.21
N ASP A 76 -29.00 10.60 31.89
CA ASP A 76 -27.99 11.29 31.08
C ASP A 76 -28.31 12.78 30.90
N SER A 77 -27.93 13.59 31.88
CA SER A 77 -27.88 15.04 31.74
C SER A 77 -26.92 15.45 30.62
N VAL A 78 -27.23 16.54 29.90
CA VAL A 78 -26.35 17.11 28.86
C VAL A 78 -24.93 17.35 29.40
N GLY A 79 -24.79 17.73 30.68
CA GLY A 79 -23.49 17.94 31.31
C GLY A 79 -22.68 16.65 31.50
N GLN A 80 -23.35 15.54 31.87
CA GLN A 80 -22.71 14.25 32.01
C GLN A 80 -22.29 13.69 30.65
N LEU A 81 -23.14 13.79 29.63
CA LEU A 81 -22.80 13.40 28.26
C LEU A 81 -21.62 14.22 27.71
N ALA A 82 -21.56 15.52 28.00
CA ALA A 82 -20.43 16.36 27.64
C ALA A 82 -19.14 15.95 28.36
N SER A 83 -19.22 15.57 29.64
CA SER A 83 -18.06 15.09 30.39
C SER A 83 -17.56 13.74 29.87
N MET A 84 -18.47 12.84 29.50
CA MET A 84 -18.16 11.55 28.89
C MET A 84 -17.55 11.73 27.50
N LEU A 85 -18.06 12.67 26.70
CA LEU A 85 -17.49 13.04 25.41
C LEU A 85 -16.06 13.58 25.55
N ALA A 86 -15.79 14.38 26.58
CA ALA A 86 -14.45 14.92 26.82
C ALA A 86 -13.44 13.81 27.15
N ARG A 87 -13.87 12.81 27.93
CA ARG A 87 -13.05 11.65 28.33
C ARG A 87 -12.92 10.58 27.25
N ALA A 88 -13.83 10.54 26.27
CA ALA A 88 -13.80 9.55 25.21
C ALA A 88 -12.62 9.82 24.26
N GLU A 89 -11.64 8.92 24.25
CA GLU A 89 -10.47 9.04 23.38
C GLU A 89 -10.68 8.30 22.05
N SER A 90 -11.36 7.15 22.08
CA SER A 90 -11.57 6.33 20.88
C SER A 90 -12.84 6.73 20.11
N ARG A 91 -12.86 6.41 18.80
CA ARG A 91 -14.05 6.56 17.95
C ARG A 91 -15.23 5.75 18.47
N ILE A 92 -14.98 4.57 19.01
CA ILE A 92 -16.00 3.67 19.56
C ILE A 92 -16.66 4.30 20.79
N ASP A 93 -15.87 4.87 21.69
CA ASP A 93 -16.40 5.53 22.89
C ASP A 93 -17.23 6.75 22.52
N VAL A 94 -16.75 7.55 21.56
CA VAL A 94 -17.50 8.72 21.06
C VAL A 94 -18.82 8.27 20.40
N GLN A 95 -18.84 7.16 19.66
CA GLN A 95 -20.07 6.59 19.09
C GLN A 95 -21.05 6.13 20.17
N GLN A 96 -20.59 5.51 21.26
CA GLN A 96 -21.45 5.14 22.37
C GLN A 96 -22.09 6.37 23.03
N VAL A 97 -21.31 7.44 23.23
CA VAL A 97 -21.83 8.72 23.72
C VAL A 97 -22.83 9.31 22.73
N ALA A 98 -22.59 9.18 21.43
CA ALA A 98 -23.54 9.60 20.39
C ALA A 98 -24.88 8.87 20.51
N SER A 99 -24.87 7.54 20.66
CA SER A 99 -26.09 6.74 20.83
C SER A 99 -26.87 7.14 22.08
N LYS A 100 -26.19 7.36 23.22
CA LYS A 100 -26.82 7.86 24.45
C LYS A 100 -27.42 9.25 24.26
N ALA A 101 -26.68 10.17 23.64
CA ALA A 101 -27.16 11.53 23.36
C ALA A 101 -28.37 11.54 22.42
N MET A 102 -28.40 10.67 21.41
CA MET A 102 -29.55 10.54 20.51
C MET A 102 -30.78 10.00 21.22
N ARG A 103 -30.65 8.95 22.05
CA ARG A 103 -31.76 8.43 22.86
C ARG A 103 -32.28 9.47 23.86
N ALA A 104 -31.39 10.22 24.50
CA ALA A 104 -31.78 11.30 25.39
C ALA A 104 -32.49 12.44 24.62
N LEU A 105 -32.03 12.78 23.42
CA LEU A 105 -32.69 13.77 22.57
C LEU A 105 -34.08 13.33 22.12
N THR A 106 -34.27 12.07 21.72
CA THR A 106 -35.60 11.56 21.36
C THR A 106 -36.54 11.58 22.56
N ASN A 107 -36.06 11.18 23.73
CA ASN A 107 -36.85 11.24 24.96
C ASN A 107 -37.26 12.68 25.30
N LEU A 108 -36.34 13.65 25.16
CA LEU A 108 -36.66 15.07 25.38
C LEU A 108 -37.66 15.62 24.36
N LYS A 109 -37.57 15.21 23.08
CA LYS A 109 -38.56 15.61 22.06
C LYS A 109 -39.94 15.02 22.35
N MET A 110 -40.01 13.77 22.82
CA MET A 110 -41.27 13.16 23.25
C MET A 110 -41.83 13.84 24.50
N SER A 111 -41.00 14.15 25.49
CA SER A 111 -41.42 14.90 26.68
C SER A 111 -41.86 16.32 26.33
N ALA A 112 -41.23 16.98 25.34
CA ALA A 112 -41.64 18.30 24.89
C ALA A 112 -43.06 18.31 24.32
N ALA A 113 -43.44 17.28 23.57
CA ALA A 113 -44.77 17.13 23.00
C ALA A 113 -45.87 16.94 24.07
N ALA A 114 -45.50 16.41 25.23
CA ALA A 114 -46.41 16.20 26.36
C ALA A 114 -46.34 17.31 27.43
N SER A 115 -45.46 18.31 27.27
CA SER A 115 -45.22 19.36 28.26
C SER A 115 -45.81 20.71 27.84
N GLU A 116 -46.45 21.41 28.77
CA GLU A 116 -47.01 22.74 28.55
C GLU A 116 -46.39 23.79 29.49
N GLY A 117 -46.53 25.07 29.15
CA GLY A 117 -46.15 26.18 30.03
C GLY A 117 -44.65 26.35 30.26
N LYS A 118 -44.24 26.50 31.54
CA LYS A 118 -42.86 26.84 31.92
C LYS A 118 -41.88 25.69 31.67
N ASP A 119 -42.33 24.45 31.75
CA ASP A 119 -41.46 23.28 31.56
C ASP A 119 -41.17 23.01 30.08
N ALA A 120 -42.11 23.35 29.19
CA ALA A 120 -41.87 23.33 27.74
C ALA A 120 -40.67 24.21 27.34
N LYS A 121 -40.51 25.39 27.97
CA LYS A 121 -39.36 26.29 27.73
C LYS A 121 -38.03 25.67 28.19
N LYS A 122 -38.02 25.00 29.36
CA LYS A 122 -36.81 24.31 29.87
C LYS A 122 -36.43 23.13 28.99
N ILE A 123 -37.41 22.33 28.57
CA ILE A 123 -37.19 21.18 27.69
C ILE A 123 -36.68 21.65 26.32
N ALA A 124 -37.27 22.71 25.74
CA ALA A 124 -36.78 23.32 24.50
C ALA A 124 -35.33 23.83 24.62
N GLN A 125 -34.96 24.43 25.75
CA GLN A 125 -33.57 24.83 26.00
C GLN A 125 -32.64 23.62 26.11
N MET A 126 -33.06 22.55 26.77
CA MET A 126 -32.31 21.29 26.83
C MET A 126 -32.13 20.65 25.45
N ILE A 127 -33.18 20.62 24.62
CA ILE A 127 -33.11 20.14 23.23
C ILE A 127 -32.05 20.93 22.46
N LYS A 128 -32.07 22.27 22.50
CA LYS A 128 -31.06 23.11 21.85
C LYS A 128 -29.64 22.81 22.32
N ARG A 129 -29.45 22.57 23.63
CA ARG A 129 -28.14 22.22 24.18
C ARG A 129 -27.70 20.81 23.74
N MET A 130 -28.62 19.85 23.68
CA MET A 130 -28.35 18.50 23.23
C MET A 130 -28.00 18.45 21.75
N GLU A 131 -28.69 19.22 20.90
CA GLU A 131 -28.38 19.36 19.48
C GLU A 131 -26.98 19.95 19.26
N LYS A 132 -26.61 20.98 20.05
CA LYS A 132 -25.23 21.51 20.05
C LYS A 132 -24.20 20.46 20.46
N LEU A 133 -24.52 19.63 21.46
CA LEU A 133 -23.64 18.55 21.89
C LEU A 133 -23.46 17.51 20.78
N ILE A 134 -24.54 17.10 20.11
CA ILE A 134 -24.49 16.15 18.98
C ILE A 134 -23.62 16.70 17.83
N LYS A 135 -23.72 17.99 17.50
CA LYS A 135 -22.82 18.61 16.51
C LYS A 135 -21.35 18.52 16.94
N ARG A 136 -21.04 18.68 18.24
CA ARG A 136 -19.68 18.50 18.75
C ARG A 136 -19.23 17.04 18.71
N ILE A 137 -20.11 16.09 19.02
CA ILE A 137 -19.85 14.65 18.90
C ILE A 137 -19.45 14.32 17.46
N GLN A 138 -20.24 14.78 16.48
CA GLN A 138 -19.96 14.58 15.06
C GLN A 138 -18.61 15.18 14.64
N LYS A 139 -18.32 16.42 15.06
CA LYS A 139 -17.01 17.05 14.82
C LYS A 139 -15.87 16.23 15.42
N LYS A 140 -16.01 15.77 16.66
CA LYS A 140 -14.99 14.93 17.31
C LYS A 140 -14.76 13.61 16.56
N LEU A 141 -15.81 12.95 16.08
CA LEU A 141 -15.67 11.74 15.24
C LEU A 141 -14.89 12.01 13.96
N MET A 142 -15.10 13.17 13.32
CA MET A 142 -14.35 13.56 12.12
C MET A 142 -12.87 13.85 12.42
N HIS A 143 -12.57 14.52 13.52
CA HIS A 143 -11.19 14.78 13.92
C HIS A 143 -10.45 13.48 14.24
N LEU A 144 -11.06 12.59 15.04
CA LEU A 144 -10.47 11.29 15.35
C LEU A 144 -10.25 10.42 14.09
N ALA A 145 -11.16 10.46 13.13
CA ALA A 145 -10.99 9.74 11.87
C ALA A 145 -9.81 10.31 11.03
N LYS A 146 -9.63 11.63 11.04
CA LYS A 146 -8.49 12.28 10.35
C LYS A 146 -7.16 11.99 11.05
N GLU A 147 -7.14 12.02 12.38
CA GLU A 147 -5.97 11.65 13.19
C GLU A 147 -5.54 10.20 12.91
N GLU A 148 -6.48 9.26 12.95
CA GLU A 148 -6.26 7.84 12.63
C GLU A 148 -5.70 7.66 11.20
N GLN A 149 -6.24 8.39 10.21
CA GLN A 149 -5.72 8.36 8.84
C GLN A 149 -4.29 8.90 8.73
N LEU A 150 -3.95 9.95 9.47
CA LEU A 150 -2.60 10.50 9.48
C LEU A 150 -1.60 9.52 10.11
N GLU A 151 -1.98 8.86 11.21
CA GLU A 151 -1.16 7.82 11.85
C GLU A 151 -0.90 6.64 10.90
N ILE A 152 -1.93 6.16 10.19
CA ILE A 152 -1.78 5.09 9.19
C ILE A 152 -0.85 5.51 8.06
N ARG A 153 -0.98 6.75 7.56
CA ARG A 153 -0.09 7.28 6.51
C ARG A 153 1.36 7.37 6.98
N GLN A 154 1.57 7.85 8.21
CA GLN A 154 2.90 7.91 8.81
C GLN A 154 3.52 6.51 8.92
N GLN A 155 2.80 5.54 9.51
CA GLN A 155 3.30 4.18 9.65
C GLN A 155 3.60 3.53 8.29
N LYS A 156 2.79 3.81 7.27
CA LYS A 156 3.03 3.32 5.91
C LYS A 156 4.29 3.95 5.31
N ALA A 157 4.47 5.25 5.45
CA ALA A 157 5.66 5.94 4.96
C ALA A 157 6.94 5.44 5.65
N GLU A 158 6.89 5.21 6.97
CA GLU A 158 8.00 4.65 7.74
C GLU A 158 8.38 3.24 7.25
N LYS A 159 7.38 2.36 7.06
CA LYS A 159 7.61 1.01 6.50
C LYS A 159 8.20 1.06 5.10
N GLN A 160 7.66 1.92 4.22
CA GLN A 160 8.16 2.09 2.86
C GLN A 160 9.62 2.55 2.83
N MET A 161 9.99 3.51 3.67
CA MET A 161 11.38 3.96 3.79
C MET A 161 12.29 2.83 4.27
N GLN A 162 11.85 2.02 5.24
CA GLN A 162 12.64 0.86 5.71
C GLN A 162 12.81 -0.19 4.61
N GLU A 163 11.75 -0.48 3.84
CA GLU A 163 11.80 -1.40 2.71
C GLU A 163 12.72 -0.91 1.59
N GLN A 164 12.72 0.40 1.29
CA GLN A 164 13.62 1.00 0.31
C GLN A 164 15.09 0.83 0.74
N LYS A 165 15.41 1.17 2.00
CA LYS A 165 16.76 0.96 2.56
C LYS A 165 17.18 -0.51 2.52
N ALA A 166 16.25 -1.42 2.84
CA ALA A 166 16.53 -2.86 2.78
C ALA A 166 16.81 -3.34 1.34
N LYS A 167 16.04 -2.83 0.36
CA LYS A 167 16.25 -3.13 -1.07
C LYS A 167 17.59 -2.60 -1.57
N GLU A 168 17.95 -1.37 -1.21
CA GLU A 168 19.26 -0.78 -1.57
C GLU A 168 20.43 -1.65 -1.07
N ILE A 169 20.39 -2.06 0.21
CA ILE A 169 21.41 -2.95 0.78
C ILE A 169 21.43 -4.31 0.07
N GLN A 170 20.26 -4.85 -0.27
CA GLN A 170 20.16 -6.11 -0.99
C GLN A 170 20.75 -6.00 -2.39
N GLU A 171 20.46 -4.93 -3.12
CA GLU A 171 21.02 -4.64 -4.44
C GLU A 171 22.54 -4.49 -4.38
N GLU A 172 23.07 -3.74 -3.40
CA GLU A 172 24.51 -3.61 -3.19
C GLU A 172 25.19 -4.97 -2.94
N LEU A 173 24.60 -5.81 -2.08
CA LEU A 173 25.10 -7.16 -1.81
C LEU A 173 25.07 -8.05 -3.06
N THR A 174 23.99 -7.98 -3.85
CA THR A 174 23.89 -8.77 -5.08
C THR A 174 24.88 -8.30 -6.14
N ALA A 175 25.08 -6.99 -6.30
CA ALA A 175 26.08 -6.41 -7.17
C ALA A 175 27.50 -6.85 -6.76
N ARG A 176 27.81 -6.79 -5.46
CA ARG A 176 29.11 -7.25 -4.93
C ARG A 176 29.33 -8.74 -5.14
N ARG A 177 28.31 -9.58 -4.92
CA ARG A 177 28.36 -11.03 -5.19
C ARG A 177 28.50 -11.33 -6.68
N LYS A 178 27.83 -10.57 -7.55
CA LYS A 178 27.93 -10.72 -9.01
C LYS A 178 29.31 -10.34 -9.51
N ARG A 179 29.87 -9.24 -9.01
CA ARG A 179 31.24 -8.80 -9.31
C ARG A 179 32.25 -9.88 -8.93
N ARG A 180 32.19 -10.38 -7.68
CA ARG A 180 33.06 -11.47 -7.22
C ARG A 180 33.00 -12.70 -8.12
N ARG A 181 31.80 -13.19 -8.45
CA ARG A 181 31.61 -14.33 -9.35
C ARG A 181 32.20 -14.10 -10.74
N LYS A 182 32.04 -12.88 -11.28
CA LYS A 182 32.62 -12.51 -12.59
C LYS A 182 34.14 -12.51 -12.52
N ASP A 183 34.72 -11.94 -11.47
CA ASP A 183 36.18 -11.88 -11.29
C ASP A 183 36.77 -13.30 -11.14
N GLU A 184 36.12 -14.18 -10.37
CA GLU A 184 36.48 -15.60 -10.23
C GLU A 184 36.39 -16.37 -11.56
N GLN A 185 35.30 -16.17 -12.32
CA GLN A 185 35.13 -16.78 -13.65
C GLN A 185 36.18 -16.30 -14.65
N ASN A 186 36.48 -15.00 -14.64
CA ASN A 186 37.50 -14.41 -15.50
C ASN A 186 38.90 -14.97 -15.16
N TYR A 187 39.21 -15.14 -13.87
CA TYR A 187 40.46 -15.75 -13.45
C TYR A 187 40.55 -17.20 -13.93
N ALA A 188 39.53 -18.02 -13.68
CA ALA A 188 39.49 -19.40 -14.14
C ALA A 188 39.62 -19.52 -15.68
N MET A 189 38.97 -18.63 -16.44
CA MET A 189 39.07 -18.60 -17.89
C MET A 189 40.47 -18.20 -18.37
N LYS A 190 41.11 -17.25 -17.68
CA LYS A 190 42.49 -16.83 -17.97
C LYS A 190 43.48 -17.97 -17.73
N GLU A 191 43.37 -18.67 -16.60
CA GLU A 191 44.22 -19.83 -16.29
C GLU A 191 44.01 -20.96 -17.29
N MET A 192 42.75 -21.29 -17.66
CA MET A 192 42.49 -22.30 -18.71
C MET A 192 43.08 -21.91 -20.06
N ALA A 193 43.11 -20.61 -20.39
CA ALA A 193 43.74 -20.13 -21.61
C ALA A 193 45.29 -20.18 -21.54
N GLU A 194 45.87 -19.94 -20.35
CA GLU A 194 47.30 -20.12 -20.11
C GLU A 194 47.69 -21.60 -20.17
N ASP A 195 46.95 -22.51 -19.54
CA ASP A 195 47.14 -23.96 -19.66
C ASP A 195 47.07 -24.41 -21.12
N GLY A 196 46.10 -23.90 -21.89
CA GLY A 196 46.02 -24.18 -23.32
C GLY A 196 47.22 -23.68 -24.13
N LYS A 197 47.76 -22.51 -23.79
CA LYS A 197 48.98 -21.97 -24.42
C LYS A 197 50.22 -22.75 -24.01
N ASN A 198 50.34 -23.11 -22.75
CA ASN A 198 51.45 -23.92 -22.23
C ASN A 198 51.43 -25.31 -22.86
N ALA A 199 50.27 -25.97 -22.92
CA ALA A 199 50.12 -27.26 -23.61
C ALA A 199 50.45 -27.17 -25.10
N ALA A 200 50.00 -26.11 -25.80
CA ALA A 200 50.36 -25.89 -27.20
C ALA A 200 51.87 -25.61 -27.37
N SER A 201 52.47 -24.84 -26.47
CA SER A 201 53.91 -24.54 -26.45
C SER A 201 54.75 -25.79 -26.16
N GLU A 202 54.28 -26.67 -25.28
CA GLU A 202 54.90 -27.97 -25.00
C GLU A 202 54.81 -28.89 -26.21
N MET A 203 53.66 -29.00 -26.87
CA MET A 203 53.53 -29.79 -28.12
C MET A 203 54.44 -29.27 -29.24
N VAL A 204 54.55 -27.94 -29.40
CA VAL A 204 55.47 -27.34 -30.39
C VAL A 204 56.93 -27.57 -30.00
N SER A 205 57.26 -27.50 -28.70
CA SER A 205 58.60 -27.82 -28.21
C SER A 205 58.96 -29.30 -28.39
N ASP A 206 58.03 -30.21 -28.14
CA ASP A 206 58.23 -31.64 -28.37
C ASP A 206 58.40 -31.94 -29.87
N MET A 207 57.64 -31.26 -30.73
CA MET A 207 57.78 -31.40 -32.18
C MET A 207 59.14 -30.86 -32.66
N VAL A 208 59.57 -29.67 -32.22
CA VAL A 208 60.86 -29.08 -32.62
C VAL A 208 62.05 -29.83 -32.01
N SER A 209 61.92 -30.41 -30.82
CA SER A 209 62.92 -31.27 -30.19
C SER A 209 63.05 -32.61 -30.94
N SER A 210 61.92 -33.19 -31.35
CA SER A 210 61.89 -34.41 -32.17
C SER A 210 62.48 -34.17 -33.57
N LEU A 211 62.21 -33.01 -34.18
CA LEU A 211 62.83 -32.55 -35.43
C LEU A 211 64.31 -32.18 -35.26
N SER A 212 64.76 -31.71 -34.09
CA SER A 212 66.16 -31.38 -33.83
C SER A 212 67.05 -32.61 -33.58
N SER A 213 66.46 -33.80 -33.32
CA SER A 213 67.19 -35.07 -33.37
C SER A 213 67.39 -35.60 -34.80
N ALA A 214 66.82 -34.93 -35.81
CA ALA A 214 67.03 -35.20 -37.23
C ALA A 214 67.54 -33.93 -37.93
N SER A 215 68.86 -33.84 -38.14
CA SER A 215 69.53 -32.76 -38.88
C SER A 215 68.76 -32.31 -40.14
N PRO A 216 68.60 -30.99 -40.39
CA PRO A 216 68.21 -30.51 -41.71
C PRO A 216 69.42 -29.97 -42.48
N ALA A 217 69.57 -30.46 -43.71
CA ALA A 217 70.28 -29.75 -44.76
C ALA A 217 69.39 -28.62 -45.30
N VAL A 218 70.06 -27.53 -45.67
CA VAL A 218 69.57 -26.23 -46.17
C VAL A 218 68.47 -26.28 -47.25
N SER A 219 67.61 -25.25 -47.28
CA SER A 219 67.16 -24.56 -48.51
C SER A 219 66.51 -23.21 -48.19
N SER A 220 66.76 -22.27 -49.09
CA SER A 220 66.73 -20.81 -48.93
C SER A 220 65.41 -20.15 -49.35
N GLY A 221 65.01 -19.13 -48.57
CA GLY A 221 64.54 -17.83 -49.08
C GLY A 221 63.09 -17.70 -49.56
N THR A 222 62.29 -16.90 -48.85
CA THR A 222 61.57 -15.71 -49.35
C THR A 222 60.68 -15.10 -48.25
N VAL A 223 60.95 -13.86 -47.87
CA VAL A 223 60.04 -12.86 -47.29
C VAL A 223 60.45 -11.51 -47.91
N PRO A 224 59.63 -10.43 -47.95
CA PRO A 224 58.33 -10.23 -47.30
C PRO A 224 57.25 -9.57 -48.20
N ASP A 225 55.99 -9.51 -47.73
CA ASP A 225 55.20 -8.27 -47.87
C ASP A 225 54.21 -8.13 -46.70
N LEU A 226 54.13 -6.91 -46.19
CA LEU A 226 53.64 -6.51 -44.88
C LEU A 226 52.76 -5.26 -45.09
N SER A 227 51.47 -5.46 -45.34
CA SER A 227 50.40 -4.44 -45.24
C SER A 227 49.06 -5.21 -45.23
N SER A 228 48.04 -4.96 -44.41
CA SER A 228 47.67 -3.79 -43.65
C SER A 228 47.03 -4.19 -42.32
N VAL A 229 47.45 -3.50 -41.26
CA VAL A 229 46.62 -3.22 -40.09
C VAL A 229 45.42 -2.40 -40.55
N SER A 230 44.20 -2.88 -40.27
CA SER A 230 43.12 -1.96 -39.91
C SER A 230 42.30 -2.61 -38.81
N ALA A 231 42.62 -2.18 -37.59
CA ALA A 231 41.73 -2.27 -36.46
C ALA A 231 40.50 -1.43 -36.78
N ASP A 232 39.32 -2.04 -36.73
CA ASP A 232 38.09 -1.31 -36.52
C ASP A 232 37.38 -1.90 -35.29
N ILE A 233 37.92 -1.53 -34.13
CA ILE A 233 37.15 -1.46 -32.89
C ILE A 233 36.44 -0.10 -32.96
N THR A 234 35.26 -0.09 -33.55
CA THR A 234 34.28 0.94 -33.24
C THR A 234 33.69 0.62 -31.87
N MET A 235 34.35 1.13 -30.84
CA MET A 235 33.62 1.58 -29.66
C MET A 235 32.73 2.75 -30.10
N ALA A 236 31.47 2.45 -30.37
CA ALA A 236 30.39 3.43 -30.29
C ALA A 236 29.46 2.98 -29.17
N GLU A 237 29.75 3.47 -27.97
CA GLU A 237 28.71 3.69 -26.97
C GLU A 237 27.67 4.62 -27.59
N SER A 238 26.61 4.05 -28.15
CA SER A 238 25.38 4.81 -28.42
C SER A 238 24.66 4.99 -27.08
N VAL A 239 25.15 5.94 -26.28
CA VAL A 239 24.32 6.59 -25.26
C VAL A 239 23.37 7.48 -26.04
N SER A 240 22.17 6.96 -26.31
CA SER A 240 21.06 7.76 -26.81
C SER A 240 20.68 8.78 -25.74
N ILE A 241 21.09 10.03 -25.97
CA ILE A 241 20.62 11.20 -25.24
C ILE A 241 19.16 11.39 -25.62
N ASP A 242 18.30 11.25 -24.60
CA ASP A 242 16.88 11.61 -24.64
C ASP A 242 16.79 13.15 -24.78
N ILE A 243 16.30 13.62 -25.94
CA ILE A 243 15.93 15.01 -26.15
C ILE A 243 14.41 15.05 -26.23
N SER A 244 13.80 15.56 -25.16
CA SER A 244 12.38 15.88 -25.09
C SER A 244 12.10 17.18 -25.85
N VAL A 245 11.05 17.18 -26.67
CA VAL A 245 10.35 18.39 -27.13
C VAL A 245 8.86 18.18 -26.88
#